data_AF-A0A350M3R9-F1
#
_entry.id   AF-A0A350M3R9-F1
#
_cell.length_a   1.000
_cell.length_b   1.000
_cell.length_c   1.000
_cell.angle_alpha   90.00
_cell.angle_beta   90.00
_cell.angle_gamma   90.00
#
_symmetry.space_group_name_H-M   'P 1'
#
loop_
_entity.id
_entity.type
_entity.pdbx_description
1 polymer ?
#
loop_
_entity_poly.entity_id
_entity_poly.type
_entity_poly.pdbx_seq_one_letter_code
_entity_poly.pdbx_strand_id
1 'polypeptide(L)'
;MFGPCSIHRNCFGEFPIQTQNCSKEILLTVLAIRSSNKFALMSEFDFYAWIGLPLIIMVCRVADVTLGTMRIILVTKGYRKVAPIAGFFEVLIWIFVMTQVIKHVDNIACYFGWAAGFATGVYIGSWIESKIALGVVIIRMIIGNSAEELIAGLKAGGFSVTYVEGTGSKGPVKVLYTVTQRKLQNNAVKIIRDHNPAVLYTIEDLKSAHQDFLGVPTTGSMRRVGKWK
;
A
#
# COMPACT_ATOMS: atom_id res chain seq x y z
N MET A 1 -62.35 32.08 -20.33
CA MET A 1 -62.74 32.55 -21.68
C MET A 1 -61.82 33.70 -22.06
N PHE A 2 -61.05 33.50 -23.14
CA PHE A 2 -60.47 34.47 -24.09
C PHE A 2 -59.63 35.68 -23.61
N GLY A 3 -58.37 35.72 -24.07
CA GLY A 3 -57.58 36.96 -24.22
C GLY A 3 -57.98 37.77 -25.46
N PRO A 4 -57.30 38.91 -25.73
CA PRO A 4 -56.47 39.09 -26.96
C PRO A 4 -55.10 39.78 -26.66
N CYS A 5 -53.98 39.48 -27.36
CA CYS A 5 -53.42 40.11 -28.60
C CYS A 5 -53.13 41.63 -28.49
N SER A 6 -52.05 42.28 -28.99
CA SER A 6 -50.89 41.96 -29.83
C SER A 6 -50.01 43.22 -30.07
N ILE A 7 -48.67 43.05 -30.13
CA ILE A 7 -47.70 43.56 -31.14
C ILE A 7 -47.63 45.06 -31.53
N HIS A 8 -46.48 45.72 -31.28
CA HIS A 8 -45.62 46.41 -32.30
C HIS A 8 -44.33 46.97 -31.63
N ARG A 9 -43.11 46.51 -31.95
CA ARG A 9 -42.19 46.81 -33.08
C ARG A 9 -41.37 48.11 -32.96
N ASN A 10 -40.05 47.91 -32.78
CA ASN A 10 -38.89 48.63 -33.33
C ASN A 10 -38.53 50.06 -32.89
N CYS A 11 -37.27 50.20 -32.42
CA CYS A 11 -36.24 51.22 -32.73
C CYS A 11 -35.02 50.94 -31.83
N PHE A 12 -34.14 49.97 -32.13
CA PHE A 12 -32.92 50.07 -32.96
C PHE A 12 -32.04 51.32 -32.77
N GLY A 13 -30.78 51.07 -32.43
CA GLY A 13 -29.63 51.98 -32.35
C GLY A 13 -28.44 51.17 -31.78
N GLU A 14 -27.99 50.15 -32.51
CA GLU A 14 -26.72 50.16 -33.26
C GLU A 14 -25.47 50.33 -32.37
N PHE A 15 -24.85 49.20 -32.02
CA PHE A 15 -23.41 49.12 -31.76
C PHE A 15 -22.84 47.96 -32.58
N PRO A 16 -21.77 48.19 -33.36
CA PRO A 16 -21.36 47.28 -34.43
C PRO A 16 -20.70 46.01 -33.91
N ILE A 17 -20.99 44.94 -34.62
CA ILE A 17 -20.48 43.58 -34.49
C ILE A 17 -18.99 43.56 -34.89
N GLN A 18 -18.11 43.18 -33.96
CA GLN A 18 -16.77 42.67 -34.26
C GLN A 18 -16.43 41.40 -33.45
N THR A 19 -17.42 40.52 -33.23
CA THR A 19 -17.23 39.28 -32.45
C THR A 19 -17.32 37.99 -33.28
N GLN A 20 -17.16 38.06 -34.61
CA GLN A 20 -17.26 36.86 -35.47
C GLN A 20 -15.92 36.30 -35.98
N ASN A 21 -14.80 37.02 -35.84
CA ASN A 21 -13.48 36.55 -36.29
C ASN A 21 -12.58 35.96 -35.18
N CYS A 22 -12.87 36.16 -33.89
CA CYS A 22 -11.98 35.69 -32.81
C CYS A 22 -12.11 34.18 -32.54
N SER A 23 -13.29 33.58 -32.78
CA SER A 23 -13.53 32.16 -32.50
C SER A 23 -12.83 31.22 -33.51
N LYS A 24 -12.67 31.65 -34.78
CA LYS A 24 -12.02 30.83 -35.82
C LYS A 24 -10.49 30.82 -35.70
N GLU A 25 -9.88 31.96 -35.35
CA GLU A 25 -8.41 32.09 -35.15
C GLU A 25 -7.95 31.28 -33.92
N ILE A 26 -8.69 31.32 -32.80
CA ILE A 26 -8.35 30.52 -31.61
C ILE A 26 -8.54 29.01 -31.89
N LEU A 27 -9.59 28.62 -32.60
CA LEU A 27 -9.80 27.22 -32.99
C LEU A 27 -8.74 26.72 -33.98
N LEU A 28 -8.34 27.55 -34.95
CA LEU A 28 -7.24 27.27 -35.88
C LEU A 28 -5.89 27.21 -35.17
N THR A 29 -5.65 28.03 -34.15
CA THR A 29 -4.40 27.99 -33.36
C THR A 29 -4.35 26.76 -32.46
N VAL A 30 -5.46 26.37 -31.83
CA VAL A 30 -5.57 25.14 -31.02
C VAL A 30 -5.49 23.88 -31.89
N LEU A 31 -6.08 23.89 -33.09
CA LEU A 31 -5.95 22.80 -34.07
C LEU A 31 -4.55 22.76 -34.70
N ALA A 32 -3.90 23.91 -34.94
CA ALA A 32 -2.52 23.99 -35.44
C ALA A 32 -1.50 23.52 -34.39
N ILE A 33 -1.70 23.84 -33.11
CA ILE A 33 -0.87 23.31 -32.01
C ILE A 33 -1.12 21.81 -31.81
N ARG A 34 -2.35 21.33 -32.00
CA ARG A 34 -2.68 19.89 -31.98
C ARG A 34 -2.20 19.13 -33.23
N SER A 35 -1.96 19.82 -34.33
CA SER A 35 -1.47 19.27 -35.61
C SER A 35 0.06 19.25 -35.69
N SER A 36 0.74 20.28 -35.19
CA SER A 36 2.21 20.39 -35.27
C SER A 36 2.93 19.38 -34.36
N ASN A 37 2.36 19.04 -33.19
CA ASN A 37 2.90 17.97 -32.33
C ASN A 37 2.61 16.55 -32.85
N LYS A 38 1.73 16.39 -33.86
CA LYS A 38 1.44 15.08 -34.48
C LYS A 38 2.32 14.78 -35.69
N PHE A 39 2.87 15.79 -36.36
CA PHE A 39 3.60 15.60 -37.61
C PHE A 39 5.01 15.02 -37.42
N ALA A 40 5.62 15.17 -36.24
CA ALA A 40 6.95 14.61 -35.94
C ALA A 40 6.95 13.15 -35.45
N LEU A 41 5.77 12.52 -35.25
CA LEU A 41 5.64 11.15 -34.73
C LEU A 41 5.00 10.19 -35.73
N MET A 42 5.35 10.30 -37.01
CA MET A 42 4.80 9.43 -38.04
C MET A 42 5.93 8.66 -38.72
N SER A 43 6.52 7.67 -38.00
CA SER A 43 7.30 6.58 -38.63
C SER A 43 7.74 5.43 -37.70
N GLU A 44 7.74 5.58 -36.35
CA GLU A 44 8.26 4.56 -35.40
C GLU A 44 7.24 4.18 -34.28
N PHE A 45 5.97 4.57 -34.43
CA PHE A 45 5.06 4.82 -33.29
C PHE A 45 4.06 3.71 -32.91
N ASP A 46 3.89 2.65 -33.70
CA ASP A 46 2.97 1.56 -33.32
C ASP A 46 3.53 0.71 -32.19
N PHE A 47 4.83 0.39 -32.21
CA PHE A 47 5.44 -0.40 -31.12
C PHE A 47 5.40 0.34 -29.78
N TYR A 48 5.68 1.65 -29.80
CA TYR A 48 5.60 2.48 -28.59
C TYR A 48 4.17 2.59 -28.06
N ALA A 49 3.18 2.75 -28.94
CA ALA A 49 1.78 2.82 -28.54
C ALA A 49 1.27 1.49 -27.95
N TRP A 50 1.62 0.36 -28.55
CA TRP A 50 1.10 -0.96 -28.16
C TRP A 50 1.89 -1.65 -27.02
N ILE A 51 3.18 -1.33 -26.85
CA ILE A 51 4.05 -2.00 -25.86
C ILE A 51 4.71 -1.00 -24.92
N GLY A 52 5.34 0.05 -25.46
CA GLY A 52 6.10 1.02 -24.64
C GLY A 52 5.23 1.75 -23.62
N LEU A 53 4.11 2.30 -24.07
CA LEU A 53 3.20 3.11 -23.25
C LEU A 53 2.46 2.27 -22.19
N PRO A 54 1.89 1.09 -22.50
CA PRO A 54 1.35 0.19 -21.48
C PRO A 54 2.36 -0.27 -20.42
N LEU A 55 3.62 -0.51 -20.82
CA LEU A 55 4.66 -0.94 -19.89
C LEU A 55 5.06 0.17 -18.91
N ILE A 56 5.17 1.41 -19.39
CA ILE A 56 5.40 2.58 -18.51
C ILE A 56 4.22 2.75 -17.53
N ILE A 57 2.99 2.64 -18.01
CA ILE A 57 1.79 2.69 -17.15
C ILE A 57 1.86 1.59 -16.10
N MET A 58 2.23 0.37 -16.49
CA MET A 58 2.36 -0.77 -15.58
C MET A 58 3.39 -0.49 -14.47
N VAL A 59 4.59 -0.04 -14.81
CA VAL A 59 5.65 0.25 -13.83
C VAL A 59 5.25 1.39 -12.88
N CYS A 60 4.69 2.47 -13.43
CA CYS A 60 4.18 3.57 -12.61
C CYS A 60 3.07 3.12 -11.67
N ARG A 61 2.16 2.24 -12.13
CA ARG A 61 1.07 1.69 -11.32
C ARG A 61 1.59 0.76 -10.22
N VAL A 62 2.61 -0.05 -10.50
CA VAL A 62 3.27 -0.88 -9.50
C VAL A 62 3.86 -0.01 -8.40
N ALA A 63 4.57 1.06 -8.75
CA ALA A 63 5.15 1.99 -7.79
C ALA A 63 4.08 2.68 -6.93
N ASP A 64 2.99 3.15 -7.54
CA ASP A 64 1.85 3.77 -6.84
C ASP A 64 1.23 2.84 -5.79
N VAL A 65 0.89 1.61 -6.18
CA VAL A 65 0.30 0.62 -5.27
C VAL A 65 1.27 0.26 -4.14
N THR A 66 2.56 0.14 -4.45
CA THR A 66 3.60 -0.14 -3.46
C THR A 66 3.74 1.00 -2.44
N LEU A 67 3.67 2.25 -2.88
CA LEU A 67 3.65 3.44 -2.00
C LEU A 67 2.40 3.44 -1.10
N GLY A 68 1.24 3.06 -1.66
CA GLY A 68 0.00 2.89 -0.90
C GLY A 68 0.13 1.87 0.22
N THR A 69 0.77 0.72 -0.03
CA THR A 69 1.07 -0.28 1.02
C THR A 69 2.03 0.28 2.06
N MET A 70 3.11 0.93 1.63
CA MET A 70 4.09 1.55 2.54
C MET A 70 3.46 2.60 3.45
N ARG A 71 2.55 3.42 2.94
CA ARG A 71 1.79 4.38 3.73
C ARG A 71 1.02 3.69 4.86
N ILE A 72 0.31 2.60 4.56
CA ILE A 72 -0.44 1.84 5.58
C ILE A 72 0.52 1.35 6.67
N ILE A 73 1.66 0.77 6.30
CA ILE A 73 2.67 0.29 7.25
C ILE A 73 3.22 1.44 8.11
N LEU A 74 3.48 2.61 7.52
CA LEU A 74 3.95 3.78 8.26
C LEU A 74 2.91 4.28 9.27
N VAL A 75 1.62 4.25 8.90
CA VAL A 75 0.51 4.57 9.81
C VAL A 75 0.42 3.57 10.95
N THR A 76 0.47 2.27 10.67
CA THR A 76 0.39 1.22 11.70
C THR A 76 1.58 1.23 12.64
N LYS A 77 2.77 1.63 12.16
CA LYS A 77 3.98 1.85 12.98
C LYS A 77 3.99 3.19 13.73
N GLY A 78 3.01 4.06 13.53
CA GLY A 78 2.88 5.32 14.26
C GLY A 78 3.70 6.50 13.71
N TYR A 79 4.24 6.40 12.49
CA TYR A 79 4.94 7.50 11.80
C TYR A 79 3.96 8.57 11.27
N ARG A 80 3.33 9.29 12.20
CA ARG A 80 2.24 10.25 11.92
C ARG A 80 2.63 11.42 11.01
N LYS A 81 3.90 11.80 10.94
CA LYS A 81 4.37 12.91 10.09
C LYS A 81 4.70 12.47 8.66
N VAL A 82 5.23 11.27 8.47
CA VAL A 82 5.72 10.78 7.17
C VAL A 82 4.57 10.21 6.33
N ALA A 83 3.60 9.56 6.97
CA ALA A 83 2.47 8.93 6.27
C ALA A 83 1.62 9.90 5.42
N PRO A 84 1.25 11.12 5.90
CA PRO A 84 0.49 12.07 5.08
C PRO A 84 1.29 12.61 3.89
N ILE A 85 2.59 12.86 4.07
CA ILE A 85 3.47 13.34 2.99
C ILE A 85 3.57 12.28 1.89
N ALA A 86 3.75 11.01 2.26
CA ALA A 86 3.76 9.90 1.30
C ALA A 86 2.43 9.79 0.54
N GLY A 87 1.29 9.92 1.25
CA GLY A 87 -0.03 9.90 0.63
C GLY A 87 -0.29 11.07 -0.33
N PHE A 88 0.26 12.25 -0.05
CA PHE A 88 0.18 13.39 -0.96
C PHE A 88 0.87 13.10 -2.30
N PHE A 89 2.10 12.59 -2.26
CA PHE A 89 2.84 12.23 -3.48
C PHE A 89 2.21 11.06 -4.23
N GLU A 90 1.68 10.06 -3.52
CA GLU A 90 0.92 8.95 -4.13
C GLU A 90 -0.26 9.48 -4.95
N VAL A 91 -1.11 10.34 -4.38
CA VAL A 91 -2.28 10.88 -5.10
C VAL A 91 -1.86 11.69 -6.32
N LEU A 92 -0.74 12.44 -6.28
CA LEU A 92 -0.22 13.16 -7.44
C LEU A 92 0.22 12.21 -8.57
N ILE A 93 0.93 11.12 -8.23
CA ILE A 93 1.32 10.09 -9.20
C ILE A 93 0.07 9.46 -9.80
N TRP A 94 -0.90 9.10 -8.95
CA TRP A 94 -2.15 8.49 -9.38
C TRP A 94 -2.90 9.34 -10.41
N ILE A 95 -3.09 10.64 -10.14
CA ILE A 95 -3.77 11.57 -11.06
C ILE A 95 -3.02 11.67 -12.39
N PHE A 96 -1.69 11.75 -12.34
CA PHE A 96 -0.87 11.81 -13.55
C PHE A 96 -1.04 10.56 -14.43
N VAL A 97 -0.93 9.36 -13.85
CA VAL A 97 -1.08 8.10 -14.60
C VAL A 97 -2.51 7.92 -15.10
N MET A 98 -3.52 8.23 -14.28
CA MET A 98 -4.94 8.14 -14.66
C MET A 98 -5.24 9.02 -15.88
N THR A 99 -4.71 10.24 -15.90
CA THR A 99 -4.87 11.16 -17.04
C THR A 99 -4.26 10.57 -18.31
N GLN A 100 -3.13 9.85 -18.22
CA GLN A 100 -2.50 9.21 -19.38
C GLN A 100 -3.34 8.05 -19.93
N VAL A 101 -3.97 7.26 -19.06
CA VAL A 101 -4.88 6.18 -19.48
C VAL A 101 -6.10 6.75 -20.19
N ILE A 102 -6.73 7.79 -19.63
CA ILE A 102 -7.91 8.44 -20.24
C ILE A 102 -7.57 9.06 -21.60
N LYS A 103 -6.35 9.55 -21.79
CA LYS A 103 -5.90 10.08 -23.10
C LYS A 103 -5.71 8.99 -24.16
N HIS A 104 -5.51 7.74 -23.75
CA HIS A 104 -5.23 6.60 -24.64
C HIS A 104 -6.28 5.49 -24.48
N VAL A 105 -7.55 5.88 -24.32
CA VAL A 105 -8.72 4.99 -24.19
C VAL A 105 -8.91 4.10 -25.41
N ASP A 106 -8.47 4.54 -26.59
CA ASP A 106 -8.63 3.77 -27.82
C ASP A 106 -7.75 2.50 -27.86
N ASN A 107 -6.78 2.37 -26.96
CA ASN A 107 -5.86 1.24 -26.91
C ASN A 107 -6.16 0.31 -25.72
N ILE A 108 -6.68 -0.89 -26.02
CA ILE A 108 -6.99 -1.91 -25.01
C ILE A 108 -5.75 -2.36 -24.22
N ALA A 109 -4.55 -2.32 -24.82
CA ALA A 109 -3.31 -2.68 -24.16
C ALA A 109 -3.01 -1.77 -22.96
N CYS A 110 -3.40 -0.49 -23.01
CA CYS A 110 -3.26 0.44 -21.89
C CYS A 110 -4.08 0.02 -20.67
N TYR A 111 -5.29 -0.51 -20.89
CA TYR A 111 -6.14 -1.04 -19.81
C TYR A 111 -5.56 -2.31 -19.21
N PHE A 112 -5.04 -3.20 -20.06
CA PHE A 112 -4.32 -4.39 -19.59
C PHE A 112 -3.09 -4.00 -18.78
N GLY A 113 -2.28 -3.05 -19.24
CA GLY A 113 -1.12 -2.54 -18.50
C GLY A 113 -1.51 -1.94 -17.14
N TRP A 114 -2.62 -1.21 -17.07
CA TRP A 114 -3.15 -0.69 -15.81
C TRP A 114 -3.60 -1.80 -14.84
N ALA A 115 -4.37 -2.77 -15.32
CA ALA A 115 -4.85 -3.88 -14.50
C ALA A 115 -3.70 -4.80 -14.04
N ALA A 116 -2.79 -5.14 -14.95
CA ALA A 116 -1.60 -5.94 -14.67
C ALA A 116 -0.65 -5.22 -13.70
N GLY A 117 -0.46 -3.90 -13.87
CA GLY A 117 0.34 -3.09 -12.97
C GLY A 117 -0.24 -3.03 -11.56
N PHE A 118 -1.57 -2.95 -11.44
CA PHE A 118 -2.23 -3.02 -10.14
C PHE A 118 -2.03 -4.39 -9.47
N ALA A 119 -2.32 -5.49 -10.17
CA ALA A 119 -2.16 -6.84 -9.62
C ALA A 119 -0.71 -7.14 -9.21
N THR A 120 0.25 -6.78 -10.06
CA THR A 120 1.69 -6.93 -9.79
C THR A 120 2.12 -6.04 -8.63
N GLY A 121 1.60 -4.81 -8.55
CA GLY A 121 1.85 -3.89 -7.46
C GLY A 121 1.36 -4.43 -6.11
N VAL A 122 0.19 -5.08 -6.07
CA VAL A 122 -0.31 -5.74 -4.84
C VAL A 122 0.62 -6.88 -4.42
N TYR A 123 1.07 -7.70 -5.37
CA TYR A 123 2.02 -8.78 -5.08
C TYR A 123 3.35 -8.27 -4.53
N ILE A 124 3.95 -7.27 -5.19
CA ILE A 124 5.22 -6.65 -4.76
C ILE A 124 5.05 -5.93 -3.43
N GLY A 125 3.95 -5.20 -3.26
CA GLY A 125 3.61 -4.51 -2.01
C GLY A 125 3.49 -5.47 -0.84
N SER A 126 2.79 -6.60 -1.02
CA SER A 126 2.69 -7.65 0.00
C SER A 126 4.05 -8.31 0.30
N TRP A 127 4.89 -8.52 -0.72
CA TRP A 127 6.24 -9.02 -0.51
C TRP A 127 7.11 -8.04 0.29
N ILE A 128 7.04 -6.74 -0.02
CA ILE A 128 7.73 -5.68 0.72
C ILE A 128 7.21 -5.60 2.16
N GLU A 129 5.89 -5.65 2.35
CA GLU A 129 5.26 -5.71 3.67
C GLU A 129 5.83 -6.86 4.49
N SER A 130 5.91 -8.07 3.93
CA SER A 130 6.47 -9.24 4.62
C SER A 130 7.94 -9.04 5.04
N LYS A 131 8.74 -8.29 4.26
CA LYS A 131 10.12 -7.94 4.61
C LYS A 131 10.20 -6.88 5.71
N ILE A 132 9.30 -5.90 5.70
CA ILE A 132 9.26 -4.74 6.63
C ILE A 132 8.50 -5.06 7.93
N ALA A 133 7.69 -6.11 7.95
CA ALA A 133 7.07 -6.72 9.12
C ALA A 133 8.10 -7.37 10.09
N LEU A 134 9.31 -6.81 10.14
CA LEU A 134 10.21 -6.80 11.29
C LEU A 134 9.45 -6.18 12.47
N GLY A 135 8.68 -7.01 13.15
CA GLY A 135 7.97 -6.72 14.39
C GLY A 135 8.31 -7.77 15.45
N VAL A 136 7.89 -7.50 16.67
CA VAL A 136 8.01 -8.45 17.78
C VAL A 136 6.64 -9.06 18.01
N VAL A 137 6.59 -10.37 18.13
CA VAL A 137 5.38 -11.12 18.47
C VAL A 137 5.55 -11.79 19.81
N ILE A 138 4.46 -11.90 20.55
CA ILE A 138 4.40 -12.73 21.75
C ILE A 138 3.60 -13.99 21.41
N ILE A 139 4.20 -15.15 21.67
CA ILE A 139 3.53 -16.43 21.57
C ILE A 139 3.13 -16.81 22.99
N ARG A 140 1.82 -16.86 23.24
CA ARG A 140 1.24 -17.36 24.48
C ARG A 140 0.90 -18.83 24.28
N MET A 141 1.31 -19.68 25.21
CA MET A 141 1.05 -21.11 25.20
C MET A 141 0.39 -21.50 26.50
N ILE A 142 -0.63 -22.36 26.46
CA ILE A 142 -1.32 -22.87 27.66
C ILE A 142 -1.06 -24.38 27.74
N ILE A 143 -0.43 -24.80 28.84
CA ILE A 143 0.04 -26.17 29.03
C ILE A 143 -0.45 -26.68 30.38
N GLY A 144 -0.77 -27.97 30.47
CA GLY A 144 -1.11 -28.64 31.73
C GLY A 144 0.14 -28.98 32.57
N ASN A 145 0.10 -30.14 33.23
CA ASN A 145 1.04 -30.51 34.30
C ASN A 145 2.52 -30.58 33.92
N SER A 146 2.90 -30.77 32.65
CA SER A 146 4.31 -30.84 32.23
C SER A 146 4.64 -29.81 31.14
N ALA A 147 5.38 -28.76 31.52
CA ALA A 147 5.88 -27.73 30.61
C ALA A 147 7.43 -27.67 30.56
N GLU A 148 8.12 -28.47 31.37
CA GLU A 148 9.57 -28.35 31.59
C GLU A 148 10.38 -28.71 30.34
N GLU A 149 10.02 -29.79 29.65
CA GLU A 149 10.66 -30.19 28.39
C GLU A 149 10.50 -29.13 27.30
N LEU A 150 9.32 -28.52 27.18
CA LEU A 150 9.10 -27.45 26.23
C LEU A 150 9.91 -26.19 26.57
N ILE A 151 9.98 -25.82 27.86
CA ILE A 151 10.79 -24.68 28.32
C ILE A 151 12.26 -24.93 28.00
N ALA A 152 12.76 -26.15 28.22
CA ALA A 152 14.13 -26.53 27.88
C ALA A 152 14.39 -26.45 26.38
N GLY A 153 13.47 -26.98 25.55
CA GLY A 153 13.56 -26.92 24.08
C GLY A 153 13.55 -25.50 23.54
N LEU A 154 12.70 -24.63 24.07
CA LEU A 154 12.65 -23.21 23.69
C LEU A 154 13.92 -22.45 24.12
N LYS A 155 14.44 -22.70 25.33
CA LYS A 155 15.70 -22.13 25.80
C LYS A 155 16.89 -22.58 24.95
N ALA A 156 16.95 -23.87 24.59
CA ALA A 156 17.96 -24.42 23.69
C ALA A 156 17.90 -23.79 22.29
N GLY A 157 16.68 -23.44 21.83
CA GLY A 157 16.44 -22.66 20.62
C GLY A 157 16.82 -21.17 20.71
N GLY A 158 17.33 -20.71 21.86
CA GLY A 158 17.71 -19.31 22.09
C GLY A 158 16.54 -18.38 22.39
N PHE A 159 15.36 -18.91 22.72
CA PHE A 159 14.18 -18.11 23.07
C PHE A 159 14.08 -17.93 24.58
N SER A 160 13.68 -16.72 24.98
CA SER A 160 13.38 -16.40 26.37
C SER A 160 11.93 -16.75 26.70
N VAL A 161 11.73 -17.51 27.76
CA VAL A 161 10.41 -18.01 28.18
C VAL A 161 10.12 -17.56 29.60
N THR A 162 8.96 -16.93 29.79
CA THR A 162 8.39 -16.60 31.10
C THR A 162 7.13 -17.42 31.28
N TYR A 163 6.88 -17.98 32.47
CA TYR A 163 5.65 -18.70 32.75
C TYR A 163 4.94 -18.13 33.97
N VAL A 164 3.62 -18.27 33.96
CA VAL A 164 2.74 -17.91 35.07
C VAL A 164 1.88 -19.13 35.38
N GLU A 165 1.78 -19.47 36.67
CA GLU A 165 0.90 -20.54 37.13
C GLU A 165 -0.54 -20.04 37.22
N GLY A 166 -1.49 -20.85 36.78
CA GLY A 166 -2.90 -20.54 36.82
C GLY A 166 -3.76 -21.80 36.93
N THR A 167 -5.07 -21.61 36.99
CA THR A 167 -6.04 -22.70 37.08
C THR A 167 -7.01 -22.60 35.93
N GLY A 168 -7.06 -23.63 35.11
CA GLY A 168 -8.06 -23.79 34.05
C GLY A 168 -9.24 -24.63 34.52
N SER A 169 -10.26 -24.78 33.66
CA SER A 169 -11.45 -25.59 33.97
C SER A 169 -11.15 -27.07 34.24
N LYS A 170 -9.98 -27.56 33.80
CA LYS A 170 -9.54 -28.96 33.95
C LYS A 170 -8.46 -29.16 35.02
N GLY A 171 -8.14 -28.13 35.81
CA GLY A 171 -7.11 -28.18 36.86
C GLY A 171 -5.98 -27.17 36.65
N PRO A 172 -4.83 -27.36 37.33
CA PRO A 172 -3.70 -26.43 37.26
C PRO A 172 -3.09 -26.41 35.85
N VAL A 173 -2.77 -25.21 35.37
CA VAL A 173 -2.15 -24.96 34.07
C VAL A 173 -1.01 -23.95 34.20
N LYS A 174 -0.02 -24.05 33.31
CA LYS A 174 1.05 -23.07 33.15
C LYS A 174 0.83 -22.31 31.86
N VAL A 175 0.78 -20.98 31.96
CA VAL A 175 0.71 -20.08 30.80
C VAL A 175 2.11 -19.59 30.51
N LEU A 176 2.66 -20.00 29.38
CA LEU A 176 4.00 -19.62 28.94
C LEU A 176 3.91 -18.47 27.94
N TYR A 177 4.87 -17.57 28.03
CA TYR A 177 5.06 -16.43 27.17
C TYR A 177 6.46 -16.51 26.58
N THR A 178 6.56 -16.51 25.26
CA THR A 178 7.84 -16.31 24.56
C THR A 178 7.72 -15.13 23.63
N VAL A 179 8.69 -14.23 23.73
CA VAL A 179 8.75 -13.03 22.89
C VAL A 179 9.81 -13.24 21.84
N THR A 180 9.42 -13.15 20.57
CA THR A 180 10.32 -13.42 19.44
C THR A 180 10.10 -12.43 18.30
N GLN A 181 11.06 -12.34 17.40
CA GLN A 181 10.87 -11.58 16.17
C GLN A 181 9.87 -12.32 15.27
N ARG A 182 9.01 -11.59 14.57
CA ARG A 182 8.02 -12.16 13.64
C ARG A 182 8.67 -13.08 12.58
N LYS A 183 9.92 -12.79 12.19
CA LYS A 183 10.70 -13.63 11.26
C LYS A 183 11.09 -15.00 11.86
N LEU A 184 11.31 -15.06 13.17
CA LEU A 184 11.71 -16.28 13.89
C LEU A 184 10.52 -17.03 14.49
N GLN A 185 9.30 -16.49 14.38
CA GLN A 185 8.09 -17.10 14.96
C GLN A 185 7.88 -18.54 14.46
N ASN A 186 8.15 -18.81 13.18
CA ASN A 186 7.95 -20.13 12.59
C ASN A 186 8.91 -21.17 13.20
N ASN A 187 10.13 -20.75 13.58
CA ASN A 187 11.07 -21.63 14.28
C ASN A 187 10.58 -21.95 15.69
N ALA A 188 10.07 -20.95 16.42
CA ALA A 188 9.50 -21.16 17.75
C ALA A 188 8.27 -22.09 17.69
N VAL A 189 7.35 -21.86 16.75
CA VAL A 189 6.17 -22.72 16.54
C VAL A 189 6.57 -24.15 16.17
N LYS A 190 7.62 -24.32 15.36
CA LYS A 190 8.14 -25.65 15.02
C LYS A 190 8.62 -26.40 16.27
N ILE A 191 9.43 -25.75 17.11
CA ILE A 191 9.89 -26.34 18.39
C ILE A 191 8.70 -26.71 19.28
N ILE A 192 7.69 -25.85 19.37
CA ILE A 192 6.48 -26.11 20.17
C ILE A 192 5.75 -27.36 19.68
N ARG A 193 5.55 -27.47 18.37
CA ARG A 193 4.84 -28.59 17.76
C ARG A 193 5.61 -29.90 17.87
N ASP A 194 6.93 -29.86 17.77
CA ASP A 194 7.80 -31.03 17.87
C ASP A 194 7.79 -31.63 19.29
N HIS A 195 7.68 -30.79 20.33
CA HIS A 195 7.64 -31.26 21.73
C HIS A 195 6.22 -31.64 22.18
N ASN A 196 5.20 -30.86 21.81
CA ASN A 196 3.83 -31.15 22.22
C ASN A 196 2.81 -30.65 21.19
N PRO A 197 2.26 -31.53 20.35
CA PRO A 197 1.31 -31.15 19.30
C PRO A 197 -0.08 -30.76 19.83
N ALA A 198 -0.39 -31.02 21.11
CA ALA A 198 -1.68 -30.72 21.72
C ALA A 198 -1.72 -29.36 22.45
N VAL A 199 -0.65 -28.55 22.37
CA VAL A 199 -0.58 -27.25 23.04
C VAL A 199 -1.45 -26.21 22.33
N LEU A 200 -2.31 -25.55 23.10
CA LEU A 200 -3.01 -24.36 22.63
C LEU A 200 -2.04 -23.18 22.67
N TYR A 201 -1.77 -22.58 21.50
CA TYR A 201 -0.96 -21.37 21.40
C TYR A 201 -1.69 -20.25 20.65
N THR A 202 -1.43 -19.01 21.06
CA THR A 202 -1.87 -17.80 20.37
C THR A 202 -0.67 -16.92 20.06
N ILE A 203 -0.71 -16.25 18.91
CA ILE A 203 0.33 -15.32 18.48
C ILE A 203 -0.28 -13.92 18.48
N GLU A 204 0.28 -13.03 19.27
CA GLU A 204 -0.17 -11.64 19.39
C GLU A 204 0.93 -10.68 18.90
N ASP A 205 0.54 -9.69 18.10
CA ASP A 205 1.44 -8.65 17.61
C ASP A 205 1.67 -7.57 18.69
N LEU A 206 2.93 -7.29 19.01
CA LEU A 206 3.29 -6.21 19.94
C LEU A 206 3.56 -4.91 19.17
N LYS A 207 2.86 -3.83 19.53
CA LYS A 207 3.07 -2.49 18.94
C LYS A 207 4.39 -1.85 19.36
N SER A 208 4.85 -2.14 20.58
CA SER A 208 6.10 -1.64 21.14
C SER A 208 6.61 -2.62 22.19
N ALA A 209 7.90 -2.92 22.16
CA ALA A 209 8.57 -3.74 23.17
C ALA A 209 9.90 -3.08 23.52
N HIS A 210 10.16 -2.87 24.81
CA HIS A 210 11.46 -2.41 25.26
C HIS A 210 12.41 -3.61 25.28
N GLN A 211 13.30 -3.65 24.29
CA GLN A 211 14.06 -4.84 23.90
C GLN A 211 15.03 -5.34 24.98
N ASP A 212 15.45 -4.46 25.89
CA ASP A 212 16.51 -4.73 26.87
C ASP A 212 16.12 -5.76 27.96
N PHE A 213 14.82 -6.04 28.18
CA PHE A 213 14.40 -6.94 29.28
C PHE A 213 14.20 -8.40 28.85
N LEU A 214 13.93 -8.66 27.56
CA LEU A 214 13.32 -9.94 27.15
C LEU A 214 14.26 -10.92 26.46
N GLY A 215 15.58 -10.68 26.47
CA GLY A 215 16.57 -11.64 25.97
C GLY A 215 16.26 -12.16 24.56
N VAL A 216 15.65 -11.32 23.71
CA VAL A 216 15.22 -11.73 22.37
C VAL A 216 16.48 -12.02 21.54
N PRO A 217 16.62 -13.21 20.94
CA PRO A 217 17.77 -13.52 20.10
C PRO A 217 17.79 -12.49 18.95
N THR A 218 18.79 -11.62 18.98
CA THR A 218 18.90 -10.52 18.04
C THR A 218 19.74 -11.00 16.88
N THR A 219 19.10 -11.50 15.82
CA THR A 219 19.80 -11.73 14.56
C THR A 219 20.14 -10.37 13.95
N GLY A 220 21.33 -9.85 14.23
CA GLY A 220 21.87 -8.63 13.64
C GLY A 220 21.64 -7.37 14.48
N SER A 221 22.74 -6.80 14.96
CA SER A 221 22.78 -5.50 15.63
C SER A 221 22.26 -4.40 14.69
N MET A 222 21.00 -4.02 14.81
CA MET A 222 20.50 -2.79 14.21
C MET A 222 20.74 -1.65 15.22
N ARG A 223 21.75 -0.82 14.92
CA ARG A 223 22.09 0.39 15.68
C ARG A 223 20.83 1.20 15.95
N ARG A 224 20.64 1.47 17.24
CA ARG A 224 19.67 2.38 17.86
C ARG A 224 19.57 3.70 17.07
N VAL A 225 18.55 3.86 16.22
CA VAL A 225 18.22 5.15 15.63
C VAL A 225 17.31 5.91 16.59
N GLY A 226 17.90 6.91 17.23
CA GLY A 226 17.27 8.16 17.67
C GLY A 226 15.93 8.07 18.40
N LYS A 227 15.98 8.12 19.73
CA LYS A 227 14.93 8.75 20.54
C LYS A 227 14.71 10.17 20.02
N TRP A 228 13.51 10.48 19.55
CA TRP A 228 13.05 11.86 19.41
C TRP A 228 12.02 12.11 20.51
N LYS A 229 12.35 13.06 21.39
CA LYS A 229 11.43 13.73 22.31
C LYS A 229 10.41 14.54 21.50
#